data_AF-A0A7Y2ENA7-F1
#
_entry.id   AF-A0A7Y2ENA7-F1
#
_cell.length_a   1.000
_cell.length_b   1.000
_cell.length_c   1.000
_cell.angle_alpha   90.00
_cell.angle_beta   90.00
_cell.angle_gamma   90.00
#
_symmetry.space_group_name_H-M   'P 1'
#
loop_
_entity.id
_entity.type
_entity.pdbx_description
1 polymer ?
#
loop_
_entity_poly.entity_id
_entity_poly.type
_entity_poly.pdbx_seq_one_letter_code
_entity_poly.pdbx_strand_id
1 'polypeptide(L)'
;MIRFIASRLLQFIPVLLVVITATFFLVRTAPGGPFDSEKAVVPEVKAALEAQYRLDQPLLTQYAAYLGDLAQGDLGPSFKYPGRTVNELIAAGLPITAELGLYALLFAVLAGVTTGVIASLKPNTAQDYVPMSIAMIGICMPALLLGPLLLLVFGIRLDWLPVSGWGDLPGDKILPSLTLGAGYAAYIARLSRAGMLEVLSQDYIRTATAKGLPRWRVVVQHALRGALIPVVAFLGPAFAGLLSGSFVVETVFGVPGLGRFYVQAAFNRDYTMILGTTIFLST
;
A
#
# COMPACT_ATOMS: atom_id res chain seq x y z
N MET A 1 14.94 18.17 -19.09
CA MET A 1 13.79 17.46 -18.48
C MET A 1 13.29 16.31 -19.35
N ILE A 2 12.98 16.52 -20.64
CA ILE A 2 12.52 15.44 -21.56
C ILE A 2 13.49 14.25 -21.62
N ARG A 3 14.81 14.50 -21.79
CA ARG A 3 15.84 13.43 -21.78
C ARG A 3 15.88 12.65 -20.46
N PHE A 4 15.62 13.31 -19.33
CA PHE A 4 15.57 12.66 -18.02
C PHE A 4 14.32 11.78 -17.88
N ILE A 5 13.16 12.29 -18.29
CA ILE A 5 11.90 11.53 -18.32
C ILE A 5 12.01 10.32 -19.25
N ALA A 6 12.52 10.52 -20.47
CA ALA A 6 12.74 9.44 -21.43
C ALA A 6 13.73 8.39 -20.91
N SER A 7 14.83 8.82 -20.27
CA SER A 7 15.78 7.89 -19.63
C SER A 7 15.14 7.07 -18.51
N ARG A 8 14.22 7.66 -17.73
CA ARG A 8 13.49 6.95 -16.67
C ARG A 8 12.48 5.95 -17.24
N LEU A 9 11.74 6.34 -18.28
CA LEU A 9 10.82 5.44 -18.98
C LEU A 9 11.55 4.26 -19.65
N LEU A 10 12.74 4.49 -20.21
CA LEU A 10 13.54 3.42 -20.80
C LEU A 10 14.13 2.48 -19.74
N GLN A 11 14.50 2.98 -18.55
CA GLN A 11 14.95 2.14 -17.43
C GLN A 11 13.83 1.29 -16.83
N PHE A 12 12.58 1.73 -16.97
CA PHE A 12 11.41 1.04 -16.46
C PHE A 12 11.07 -0.23 -17.26
N ILE A 13 11.28 -0.22 -18.58
CA ILE A 13 11.03 -1.39 -19.45
C ILE A 13 11.81 -2.64 -19.02
N PRO A 14 13.14 -2.63 -18.84
CA PRO A 14 13.87 -3.82 -18.42
C PRO A 14 13.49 -4.27 -17.01
N VAL A 15 13.16 -3.33 -16.10
CA VAL A 15 12.69 -3.67 -14.75
C VAL A 15 11.36 -4.42 -14.81
N LEU A 16 10.38 -3.92 -15.56
CA LEU A 16 9.12 -4.61 -15.77
C LEU A 16 9.31 -5.96 -16.43
N LEU A 17 10.15 -6.06 -17.46
CA LEU A 17 10.39 -7.32 -18.14
C LEU A 17 10.98 -8.37 -17.19
N VAL A 18 11.89 -7.97 -16.30
CA VAL A 18 12.41 -8.84 -15.24
C VAL A 18 11.30 -9.27 -14.28
N VAL A 19 10.45 -8.34 -13.83
CA VAL A 19 9.31 -8.65 -12.94
C VAL A 19 8.32 -9.62 -13.60
N ILE A 20 7.93 -9.36 -14.86
CA ILE A 20 7.04 -10.21 -15.65
C ILE A 20 7.63 -11.60 -15.82
N THR A 21 8.90 -11.69 -16.25
CA THR A 21 9.59 -12.97 -16.46
C THR A 21 9.66 -13.76 -15.15
N ALA A 22 10.15 -13.13 -14.07
CA ALA A 22 10.32 -13.77 -12.79
C ALA A 22 8.99 -14.26 -12.22
N THR A 23 7.95 -13.42 -12.25
CA THR A 23 6.62 -13.77 -11.73
C THR A 23 6.00 -14.91 -12.55
N PHE A 24 6.12 -14.87 -13.88
CA PHE A 24 5.56 -15.89 -14.77
C PHE A 24 6.13 -17.27 -14.47
N PHE A 25 7.45 -17.39 -14.40
CA PHE A 25 8.09 -18.68 -14.12
C PHE A 25 7.85 -19.11 -12.68
N LEU A 26 7.92 -18.20 -11.70
CA LEU A 26 7.73 -18.55 -10.29
C LEU A 26 6.34 -19.16 -10.05
N VAL A 27 5.28 -18.50 -10.56
CA VAL A 27 3.90 -19.00 -10.43
C VAL A 27 3.71 -20.35 -11.12
N ARG A 28 4.35 -20.58 -12.28
CA ARG A 28 4.30 -21.86 -13.02
C ARG A 28 5.11 -22.99 -12.36
N THR A 29 6.16 -22.66 -11.61
CA THR A 29 6.98 -23.63 -10.88
C THR A 29 6.41 -24.00 -9.52
N ALA A 30 5.46 -23.22 -8.99
CA ALA A 30 4.81 -23.52 -7.73
C ALA A 30 4.07 -24.87 -7.81
N PRO A 31 4.13 -25.70 -6.75
CA PRO A 31 3.51 -27.02 -6.78
C PRO A 31 1.98 -26.93 -6.91
N GLY A 32 1.46 -27.56 -7.97
CA GLY A 32 0.04 -27.72 -8.29
C GLY A 32 -0.51 -26.67 -9.26
N GLY A 33 -1.55 -27.03 -10.02
CA GLY A 33 -2.14 -26.23 -11.10
C GLY A 33 -3.39 -25.42 -10.71
N PRO A 34 -3.86 -24.50 -11.59
CA PRO A 34 -5.05 -23.67 -11.37
C PRO A 34 -6.35 -24.44 -11.20
N PHE A 35 -6.41 -25.63 -11.80
CA PHE A 35 -7.57 -26.52 -11.79
C PHE A 35 -7.39 -27.74 -10.88
N ASP A 36 -6.33 -27.77 -10.10
CA ASP A 36 -6.12 -28.80 -9.07
C ASP A 36 -6.86 -28.39 -7.79
N SER A 37 -8.20 -28.43 -7.85
CA SER A 37 -9.08 -28.14 -6.72
C SER A 37 -9.28 -29.36 -5.81
N GLU A 38 -9.63 -29.12 -4.53
CA GLU A 38 -10.01 -30.17 -3.57
C GLU A 38 -11.18 -31.04 -4.06
N LYS A 39 -12.06 -30.49 -4.90
CA LYS A 39 -13.03 -31.28 -5.67
C LYS A 39 -12.42 -31.66 -7.00
N ALA A 40 -12.27 -32.96 -7.24
CA ALA A 40 -11.77 -33.49 -8.50
C ALA A 40 -12.67 -33.02 -9.66
N VAL A 41 -12.11 -32.19 -10.54
CA VAL A 41 -12.72 -31.89 -11.83
C VAL A 41 -12.63 -33.14 -12.69
N VAL A 42 -13.70 -33.46 -13.44
CA VAL A 42 -13.67 -34.56 -14.41
C VAL A 42 -12.47 -34.35 -15.36
N PRO A 43 -11.63 -35.37 -15.61
CA PRO A 43 -10.40 -35.21 -16.40
C PRO A 43 -10.62 -34.54 -17.77
N GLU A 44 -11.76 -34.83 -18.40
CA GLU A 44 -12.17 -34.23 -19.68
C GLU A 44 -12.42 -32.73 -19.58
N VAL A 45 -13.07 -32.28 -18.50
CA VAL A 45 -13.34 -30.85 -18.23
C VAL A 45 -12.02 -30.14 -17.92
N LYS A 46 -11.11 -30.78 -17.17
CA LYS A 46 -9.78 -30.22 -16.89
C LYS A 46 -8.99 -30.01 -18.18
N ALA A 47 -8.94 -31.01 -19.06
CA ALA A 47 -8.24 -30.89 -20.34
C ALA A 47 -8.84 -29.79 -21.24
N ALA A 48 -10.18 -29.67 -21.28
CA ALA A 48 -10.85 -28.60 -22.02
C ALA A 48 -10.52 -27.20 -21.48
N LEU A 49 -10.46 -27.05 -20.14
CA LEU A 49 -10.06 -25.80 -19.50
C LEU A 49 -8.58 -25.48 -19.75
N GLU A 50 -7.69 -26.46 -19.65
CA GLU A 50 -6.26 -26.26 -19.94
C GLU A 50 -6.03 -25.81 -21.38
N ALA A 51 -6.73 -26.41 -22.35
CA ALA A 51 -6.70 -25.97 -23.74
C ALA A 51 -7.28 -24.55 -23.92
N GLN A 52 -8.39 -24.23 -23.25
CA GLN A 52 -9.02 -22.91 -23.31
C GLN A 52 -8.07 -21.79 -22.84
N TYR A 53 -7.27 -22.05 -21.80
CA TYR A 53 -6.33 -21.07 -21.22
C TYR A 53 -4.88 -21.23 -21.72
N ARG A 54 -4.65 -21.99 -22.81
CA ARG A 54 -3.33 -22.28 -23.39
C ARG A 54 -2.35 -22.94 -22.41
N LEU A 55 -2.84 -23.58 -21.34
CA LEU A 55 -2.02 -24.21 -20.31
C LEU A 55 -1.38 -25.53 -20.78
N ASP A 56 -1.88 -26.10 -21.88
CA ASP A 56 -1.38 -27.28 -22.58
C ASP A 56 -0.12 -27.01 -23.45
N GLN A 57 0.13 -25.75 -23.79
CA GLN A 57 1.27 -25.37 -24.65
C GLN A 57 2.61 -25.34 -23.91
N PRO A 58 3.76 -25.39 -24.63
CA PRO A 58 5.07 -25.18 -24.02
C PRO A 58 5.17 -23.84 -23.30
N LEU A 59 5.87 -23.80 -22.16
CA LEU A 59 5.99 -22.61 -21.30
C LEU A 59 6.47 -21.35 -22.05
N LEU A 60 7.42 -21.52 -22.99
CA LEU A 60 7.93 -20.42 -23.80
C LEU A 60 6.85 -19.82 -24.73
N THR A 61 5.99 -20.66 -25.29
CA THR A 61 4.88 -20.23 -26.15
C THR A 61 3.83 -19.47 -25.34
N GLN A 62 3.51 -19.96 -24.14
CA GLN A 62 2.61 -19.26 -23.21
C GLN A 62 3.18 -17.91 -22.79
N TYR A 63 4.48 -17.84 -22.51
CA TYR A 63 5.16 -16.61 -22.15
C TYR A 63 5.14 -15.59 -23.29
N ALA A 64 5.48 -16.02 -24.52
CA ALA A 64 5.45 -15.16 -25.70
C ALA A 64 4.03 -14.65 -26.00
N ALA A 65 3.02 -15.51 -25.87
CA ALA A 65 1.62 -15.12 -26.04
C ALA A 65 1.21 -14.09 -24.97
N TYR A 66 1.55 -14.33 -23.70
CA TYR A 66 1.26 -13.40 -22.61
C TYR A 66 1.93 -12.03 -22.81
N LEU A 67 3.19 -11.99 -23.28
CA LEU A 67 3.84 -10.72 -23.64
C LEU A 67 3.13 -10.00 -24.79
N GLY A 68 2.63 -10.74 -25.78
CA GLY A 68 1.86 -10.18 -26.89
C GLY A 68 0.51 -9.60 -26.45
N ASP A 69 -0.18 -10.28 -25.54
CA ASP A 69 -1.43 -9.81 -24.92
C ASP A 69 -1.16 -8.57 -24.04
N LEU A 70 -0.09 -8.59 -23.24
CA LEU A 70 0.32 -7.46 -22.39
C LEU A 70 0.70 -6.21 -23.20
N ALA A 71 1.34 -6.38 -24.35
CA ALA A 71 1.69 -5.27 -25.25
C ALA A 71 0.44 -4.55 -25.81
N GLN A 72 -0.70 -5.23 -25.84
CA GLN A 72 -2.01 -4.67 -26.21
C GLN A 72 -2.78 -4.13 -24.99
N GLY A 73 -2.23 -4.30 -23.79
CA GLY A 73 -2.85 -3.90 -22.52
C GLY A 73 -3.82 -4.93 -21.96
N ASP A 74 -3.82 -6.18 -22.44
CA ASP A 74 -4.66 -7.27 -21.93
C ASP A 74 -3.88 -8.10 -20.90
N LEU A 75 -4.37 -8.14 -19.65
CA LEU A 75 -3.80 -8.95 -18.57
C LEU A 75 -4.38 -10.37 -18.53
N GLY A 76 -5.29 -10.67 -19.45
CA GLY A 76 -5.91 -11.97 -19.62
C GLY A 76 -7.19 -12.17 -18.80
N PRO A 77 -7.85 -13.33 -18.97
CA PRO A 77 -9.04 -13.71 -18.22
C PRO A 77 -8.68 -14.17 -16.80
N SER A 78 -9.58 -14.00 -15.84
CA SER A 78 -9.45 -14.63 -14.52
C SER A 78 -9.81 -16.11 -14.59
N PHE A 79 -8.97 -16.97 -14.01
CA PHE A 79 -9.27 -18.40 -13.92
C PHE A 79 -10.33 -18.70 -12.87
N LYS A 80 -10.46 -17.84 -11.84
CA LYS A 80 -11.43 -18.00 -10.76
C LYS A 80 -12.80 -17.39 -11.06
N TYR A 81 -12.86 -16.31 -11.84
CA TYR A 81 -14.08 -15.58 -12.16
C TYR A 81 -14.39 -15.69 -13.67
N PRO A 82 -15.12 -16.75 -14.09
CA PRO A 82 -15.43 -16.96 -15.50
C PRO A 82 -16.13 -15.75 -16.13
N GLY A 83 -15.66 -15.36 -17.32
CA GLY A 83 -16.23 -14.24 -18.07
C GLY A 83 -15.79 -12.85 -17.61
N ARG A 84 -14.88 -12.74 -16.63
CA ARG A 84 -14.27 -11.47 -16.23
C ARG A 84 -12.80 -11.43 -16.59
N THR A 85 -12.35 -10.26 -17.04
CA THR A 85 -10.92 -10.00 -17.30
C THR A 85 -10.23 -9.52 -16.03
N VAL A 86 -8.91 -9.74 -15.96
CA VAL A 86 -8.09 -9.22 -14.86
C VAL A 86 -8.12 -7.69 -14.85
N ASN A 87 -8.15 -7.05 -16.03
CA ASN A 87 -8.31 -5.60 -16.18
C ASN A 87 -9.57 -5.08 -15.48
N GLU A 88 -10.72 -5.74 -15.65
CA GLU A 88 -11.98 -5.37 -14.98
C GLU A 88 -11.89 -5.49 -13.47
N LEU A 89 -11.30 -6.59 -12.97
CA LEU A 89 -11.14 -6.81 -11.54
C LEU A 89 -10.20 -5.79 -10.90
N ILE A 90 -9.12 -5.43 -11.60
CA ILE A 90 -8.22 -4.35 -11.18
C ILE A 90 -8.94 -3.01 -11.19
N ALA A 91 -9.65 -2.67 -12.27
CA ALA A 91 -10.37 -1.42 -12.38
C ALA A 91 -11.48 -1.27 -11.32
N ALA A 92 -12.10 -2.37 -10.89
CA ALA A 92 -13.08 -2.37 -9.81
C ALA A 92 -12.43 -2.23 -8.42
N GLY A 93 -11.32 -2.92 -8.15
CA GLY A 93 -10.67 -2.91 -6.83
C GLY A 93 -9.76 -1.71 -6.57
N LEU A 94 -9.13 -1.17 -7.62
CA LEU A 94 -8.14 -0.10 -7.53
C LEU A 94 -8.67 1.19 -6.87
N PRO A 95 -9.85 1.73 -7.23
CA PRO A 95 -10.36 2.95 -6.61
C PRO A 95 -10.55 2.81 -5.10
N ILE A 96 -10.99 1.64 -4.66
CA ILE A 96 -11.22 1.32 -3.24
C ILE A 96 -9.90 1.24 -2.49
N THR A 97 -8.91 0.54 -3.04
CA THR A 97 -7.55 0.49 -2.48
C THR A 97 -6.89 1.87 -2.44
N ALA A 98 -7.08 2.68 -3.48
CA ALA A 98 -6.55 4.03 -3.56
C ALA A 98 -7.21 4.98 -2.54
N GLU A 99 -8.53 4.86 -2.36
CA GLU A 99 -9.27 5.58 -1.33
C GLU A 99 -8.79 5.21 0.08
N LEU A 100 -8.62 3.92 0.37
CA LEU A 100 -8.05 3.44 1.63
C LEU A 100 -6.63 3.98 1.85
N GLY A 101 -5.78 3.89 0.83
CA GLY A 101 -4.43 4.43 0.85
C GLY A 101 -4.40 5.94 1.09
N LEU A 102 -5.33 6.69 0.50
CA LEU A 102 -5.43 8.14 0.69
C LEU A 102 -5.81 8.50 2.12
N TYR A 103 -6.82 7.82 2.71
CA TYR A 103 -7.20 8.06 4.09
C TYR A 103 -6.10 7.64 5.08
N ALA A 104 -5.44 6.51 4.82
CA ALA A 104 -4.29 6.06 5.61
C ALA A 104 -3.14 7.07 5.53
N LEU A 105 -2.84 7.61 4.35
CA LEU A 105 -1.83 8.65 4.16
C LEU A 105 -2.20 9.94 4.87
N LEU A 106 -3.46 10.38 4.76
CA LEU A 106 -3.94 11.58 5.45
C LEU A 106 -3.79 11.44 6.96
N PHE A 107 -4.22 10.31 7.52
CA PHE A 107 -4.00 10.01 8.93
C PHE A 107 -2.49 10.01 9.27
N ALA A 108 -1.67 9.34 8.47
CA ALA A 108 -0.24 9.25 8.70
C ALA A 108 0.45 10.61 8.70
N VAL A 109 0.07 11.50 7.77
CA VAL A 109 0.59 12.87 7.70
C VAL A 109 0.11 13.68 8.90
N LEU A 110 -1.19 13.68 9.19
CA LEU A 110 -1.74 14.46 10.29
C LEU A 110 -1.14 14.02 11.62
N ALA A 111 -1.27 12.73 11.98
CA ALA A 111 -0.77 12.21 13.24
C ALA A 111 0.76 12.23 13.32
N GLY A 112 1.45 11.92 12.22
CA GLY A 112 2.90 11.91 12.17
C GLY A 112 3.50 13.30 12.33
N VAL A 113 3.04 14.26 11.54
CA VAL A 113 3.53 15.65 11.60
C VAL A 113 3.23 16.26 12.97
N THR A 114 2.01 16.09 13.51
CA THR A 114 1.69 16.63 14.84
C THR A 114 2.58 16.03 15.92
N THR A 115 2.79 14.72 15.91
CA THR A 115 3.64 14.02 16.88
C THR A 115 5.08 14.49 16.78
N GLY A 116 5.64 14.56 15.57
CA GLY A 116 7.01 15.00 15.34
C GLY A 116 7.25 16.46 15.70
N VAL A 117 6.30 17.35 15.39
CA VAL A 117 6.35 18.75 15.79
C VAL A 117 6.32 18.87 17.30
N ILE A 118 5.35 18.26 17.99
CA ILE A 118 5.24 18.33 19.46
C ILE A 118 6.52 17.81 20.13
N ALA A 119 7.05 16.67 19.68
CA ALA A 119 8.27 16.08 20.23
C ALA A 119 9.51 16.98 20.03
N SER A 120 9.57 17.73 18.93
CA SER A 120 10.69 18.63 18.63
C SER A 120 10.70 19.94 19.44
N LEU A 121 9.57 20.35 20.04
CA LEU A 121 9.48 21.62 20.77
C LEU A 121 10.26 21.61 22.09
N LYS A 122 10.41 20.44 22.72
CA LYS A 122 11.18 20.24 23.95
C LYS A 122 12.00 18.95 23.85
N PRO A 123 13.12 18.95 23.10
CA PRO A 123 13.92 17.76 22.88
C PRO A 123 14.47 17.19 24.20
N ASN A 124 14.61 15.87 24.28
CA ASN A 124 15.13 15.15 25.45
C ASN A 124 14.29 15.31 26.73
N THR A 125 12.98 15.56 26.58
CA THR A 125 12.03 15.63 27.71
C THR A 125 10.93 14.59 27.55
N ALA A 126 10.05 14.46 28.55
CA ALA A 126 8.88 13.58 28.43
C ALA A 126 7.97 13.93 27.22
N GLN A 127 7.94 15.20 26.79
CA GLN A 127 7.19 15.63 25.60
C GLN A 127 7.79 15.11 24.28
N ASP A 128 9.04 14.67 24.32
CA ASP A 128 9.74 14.04 23.21
C ASP A 128 9.61 12.51 23.33
N TYR A 129 10.03 11.95 24.47
CA TYR A 129 10.07 10.50 24.67
C TYR A 129 8.70 9.82 24.60
N VAL A 130 7.65 10.39 25.23
CA VAL A 130 6.34 9.72 25.30
C VAL A 130 5.69 9.58 23.91
N PRO A 131 5.49 10.66 23.12
CA PRO A 131 4.86 10.53 21.81
C PRO A 131 5.71 9.70 20.84
N MET A 132 7.05 9.83 20.90
CA MET A 132 7.95 9.04 20.04
C MET A 132 7.96 7.55 20.41
N SER A 133 7.83 7.20 21.69
CA SER A 133 7.76 5.80 22.14
C SER A 133 6.44 5.17 21.71
N ILE A 134 5.32 5.88 21.84
CA ILE A 134 4.00 5.43 21.34
C ILE A 134 4.06 5.19 19.83
N ALA A 135 4.64 6.14 19.07
CA ALA A 135 4.81 6.00 17.63
C ALA A 135 5.70 4.80 17.27
N MET A 136 6.81 4.58 18.00
CA MET A 136 7.69 3.42 17.80
C MET A 136 6.98 2.09 18.06
N ILE A 137 6.18 1.99 19.12
CA ILE A 137 5.38 0.78 19.39
C ILE A 137 4.44 0.48 18.22
N GLY A 138 3.82 1.51 17.64
CA GLY A 138 2.98 1.39 16.45
C GLY A 138 3.71 0.84 15.22
N ILE A 139 4.99 1.19 15.01
CA ILE A 139 5.83 0.61 13.93
C ILE A 139 6.15 -0.86 14.22
N CYS A 140 6.46 -1.17 15.48
CA CYS A 140 6.87 -2.52 15.87
C CYS A 140 5.73 -3.53 15.77
N MET A 141 4.47 -3.07 15.75
CA MET A 141 3.31 -3.92 15.59
C MET A 141 3.00 -4.20 14.11
N PRO A 142 3.02 -5.48 13.66
CA PRO A 142 2.58 -5.83 12.32
C PRO A 142 1.11 -5.43 12.10
N ALA A 143 0.76 -5.01 10.88
CA ALA A 143 -0.64 -4.65 10.55
C ALA A 143 -1.64 -5.79 10.81
N LEU A 144 -1.19 -7.05 10.63
CA LEU A 144 -1.96 -8.25 10.95
C LEU A 144 -2.26 -8.40 12.45
N LEU A 145 -1.45 -7.81 13.32
CA LEU A 145 -1.68 -7.77 14.77
C LEU A 145 -2.47 -6.53 15.17
N LEU A 146 -2.08 -5.36 14.65
CA LEU A 146 -2.71 -4.08 14.98
C LEU A 146 -4.19 -4.05 14.55
N GLY A 147 -4.52 -4.52 13.36
CA GLY A 147 -5.88 -4.51 12.83
C GLY A 147 -6.89 -5.26 13.72
N PRO A 148 -6.67 -6.56 13.98
CA PRO A 148 -7.53 -7.33 14.88
C PRO A 148 -7.56 -6.79 16.32
N LEU A 149 -6.47 -6.22 16.82
CA LEU A 149 -6.45 -5.59 18.15
C LEU A 149 -7.37 -4.35 18.19
N LEU A 150 -7.26 -3.48 17.18
CA LEU A 150 -8.12 -2.31 17.05
C LEU A 150 -9.59 -2.71 16.90
N LEU A 151 -9.87 -3.77 16.12
CA LEU A 151 -11.21 -4.35 16.02
C LEU A 151 -11.74 -4.82 17.37
N LEU A 152 -10.95 -5.59 18.12
CA LEU A 152 -11.36 -6.11 19.41
C LEU A 152 -11.67 -5.00 20.41
N VAL A 153 -10.85 -3.96 20.45
CA VAL A 153 -11.01 -2.85 21.40
C VAL A 153 -12.13 -1.91 20.99
N PHE A 154 -12.07 -1.35 19.78
CA PHE A 154 -12.98 -0.29 19.35
C PHE A 154 -14.27 -0.81 18.71
N GLY A 155 -14.23 -2.00 18.12
CA GLY A 155 -15.38 -2.58 17.43
C GLY A 155 -16.19 -3.57 18.25
N ILE A 156 -15.57 -4.32 19.18
CA ILE A 156 -16.27 -5.37 19.95
C ILE A 156 -16.43 -5.00 21.43
N ARG A 157 -15.39 -4.45 22.07
CA ARG A 157 -15.46 -4.13 23.50
C ARG A 157 -16.14 -2.80 23.77
N LEU A 158 -15.84 -1.79 22.95
CA LEU A 158 -16.36 -0.43 23.10
C LEU A 158 -17.60 -0.16 22.24
N ASP A 159 -17.84 -0.95 21.20
CA ASP A 159 -18.91 -0.74 20.19
C ASP A 159 -18.91 0.67 19.58
N TRP A 160 -17.73 1.31 19.47
CA TRP A 160 -17.59 2.67 18.94
C TRP A 160 -17.59 2.71 17.42
N LEU A 161 -17.05 1.67 16.78
CA LEU A 161 -16.78 1.65 15.34
C LEU A 161 -17.22 0.31 14.75
N PRO A 162 -17.70 0.29 13.49
CA PRO A 162 -18.07 -0.95 12.84
C PRO A 162 -16.85 -1.85 12.59
N VAL A 163 -17.09 -3.17 12.64
CA VAL A 163 -16.03 -4.19 12.56
C VAL A 163 -15.65 -4.61 11.14
N SER A 164 -16.50 -4.32 10.16
CA SER A 164 -16.32 -4.72 8.76
C SER A 164 -17.21 -3.88 7.86
N GLY A 165 -16.82 -3.71 6.61
CA GLY A 165 -17.57 -2.97 5.60
C GLY A 165 -16.74 -1.89 4.90
N TRP A 166 -17.28 -1.34 3.81
CA TRP A 166 -16.67 -0.22 3.09
C TRP A 166 -17.70 0.66 2.40
N GLY A 167 -18.00 1.82 2.99
CA GLY A 167 -18.97 2.79 2.50
C GLY A 167 -20.42 2.57 2.94
N ASP A 168 -20.71 1.50 3.70
CA ASP A 168 -22.07 1.15 4.11
C ASP A 168 -22.43 1.76 5.48
N LEU A 169 -21.45 1.88 6.38
CA LEU A 169 -21.65 2.33 7.76
C LEU A 169 -20.78 3.55 8.07
N PRO A 170 -21.30 4.56 8.78
CA PRO A 170 -20.46 5.67 9.24
C PRO A 170 -19.30 5.15 10.10
N GLY A 171 -18.06 5.45 9.68
CA GLY A 171 -16.85 5.12 10.44
C GLY A 171 -16.16 3.80 10.06
N ASP A 172 -16.68 3.04 9.10
CA ASP A 172 -16.07 1.81 8.59
C ASP A 172 -14.66 1.99 8.00
N LYS A 173 -14.38 3.18 7.47
CA LYS A 173 -13.06 3.56 6.95
C LYS A 173 -12.04 3.88 8.05
N ILE A 174 -12.45 4.17 9.29
CA ILE A 174 -11.55 4.68 10.33
C ILE A 174 -10.55 3.61 10.77
N LEU A 175 -11.02 2.44 11.20
CA LEU A 175 -10.13 1.38 11.69
C LEU A 175 -9.16 0.84 10.62
N PRO A 176 -9.60 0.59 9.37
CA PRO A 176 -8.69 0.23 8.28
C PRO A 176 -7.63 1.29 8.04
N SER A 177 -8.00 2.58 7.93
CA SER A 177 -7.06 3.66 7.65
C SER A 177 -6.08 3.90 8.80
N LEU A 178 -6.51 3.77 10.05
CA LEU A 178 -5.62 3.84 11.22
C LEU A 178 -4.61 2.69 11.21
N THR A 179 -5.08 1.47 10.95
CA THR A 179 -4.22 0.27 10.92
C THR A 179 -3.16 0.39 9.84
N LEU A 180 -3.57 0.77 8.62
CA LEU A 180 -2.67 0.90 7.48
C LEU A 180 -1.71 2.09 7.63
N GLY A 181 -2.22 3.21 8.14
CA GLY A 181 -1.47 4.46 8.27
C GLY A 181 -0.53 4.52 9.48
N ALA A 182 -0.74 3.71 10.53
CA ALA A 182 0.03 3.80 11.79
C ALA A 182 1.55 3.66 11.59
N GLY A 183 2.00 2.69 10.79
CA GLY A 183 3.43 2.51 10.50
C GLY A 183 4.03 3.72 9.76
N TYR A 184 3.30 4.26 8.78
CA TYR A 184 3.71 5.46 8.04
C TYR A 184 3.68 6.71 8.92
N ALA A 185 2.70 6.82 9.83
CA ALA A 185 2.56 7.95 10.75
C ALA A 185 3.81 8.11 11.60
N ALA A 186 4.32 7.00 12.12
CA ALA A 186 5.49 7.01 12.98
C ALA A 186 6.80 7.26 12.21
N TYR A 187 6.90 6.80 10.95
CA TYR A 187 8.02 7.20 10.07
C TYR A 187 7.98 8.71 9.78
N ILE A 188 6.81 9.25 9.44
CA ILE A 188 6.59 10.68 9.22
C ILE A 188 6.87 11.48 10.50
N ALA A 189 6.52 10.97 11.68
CA ALA A 189 6.83 11.61 12.96
C ALA A 189 8.33 11.77 13.18
N ARG A 190 9.11 10.72 12.93
CA ARG A 190 10.58 10.79 13.02
C ARG A 190 11.16 11.81 12.05
N LEU A 191 10.67 11.82 10.83
CA LEU A 191 11.16 12.70 9.78
C LEU A 191 10.81 14.16 10.06
N SER A 192 9.58 14.41 10.51
CA SER A 192 9.12 15.74 10.94
C SER A 192 9.91 16.23 12.14
N ARG A 193 10.17 15.36 13.13
CA ARG A 193 10.98 15.70 14.31
C ARG A 193 12.40 16.07 13.92
N ALA A 194 13.04 15.27 13.07
CA ALA A 194 14.40 15.52 12.60
C ALA A 194 14.50 16.86 11.86
N GLY A 195 13.60 17.11 10.89
CA GLY A 195 13.56 18.37 10.16
C GLY A 195 13.26 19.57 11.05
N MET A 196 12.39 19.42 12.06
CA MET A 196 12.11 20.48 13.02
C MET A 196 13.32 20.82 13.88
N LEU A 197 14.06 19.83 14.38
CA LEU A 197 15.26 20.08 15.20
C LEU A 197 16.36 20.79 14.40
N GLU A 198 16.54 20.39 13.14
CA GLU A 198 17.48 21.04 12.23
C GLU A 198 17.08 22.51 12.01
N VAL A 199 15.82 22.77 11.65
CA VAL A 199 15.34 24.12 11.35
C VAL A 199 15.29 25.02 12.58
N LEU A 200 14.86 24.54 13.74
CA LEU A 200 14.79 25.33 14.97
C LEU A 200 16.16 25.83 15.43
N SER A 201 17.25 25.18 15.01
CA SER A 201 18.62 25.58 15.33
C SER A 201 19.16 26.71 14.44
N GLN A 202 18.46 27.07 13.35
CA GLN A 202 18.90 28.04 12.34
C GLN A 202 18.80 29.50 12.82
N ASP A 203 19.71 30.35 12.32
CA ASP A 203 19.81 31.75 12.74
C ASP A 203 18.56 32.59 12.44
N TYR A 204 17.88 32.34 11.32
CA TYR A 204 16.66 33.07 10.98
C TYR A 204 15.52 32.81 11.96
N ILE A 205 15.48 31.64 12.62
CA ILE A 205 14.52 31.32 13.68
C ILE A 205 14.86 32.10 14.96
N ARG A 206 16.15 32.24 15.29
CA ARG A 206 16.61 33.07 16.42
C ARG A 206 16.24 34.53 16.20
N THR A 207 16.45 35.05 14.98
CA THR A 207 16.04 36.42 14.61
C THR A 207 14.53 36.61 14.72
N ALA A 208 13.73 35.66 14.25
CA ALA A 208 12.27 35.72 14.38
C ALA A 208 11.82 35.76 15.85
N THR A 209 12.47 34.97 16.71
CA THR A 209 12.21 34.95 18.16
C THR A 209 12.63 36.27 18.82
N ALA A 210 13.79 36.82 18.45
CA ALA A 210 14.30 38.09 18.97
C ALA A 210 13.42 39.30 18.58
N LYS A 211 12.71 39.23 17.44
CA LYS A 211 11.70 40.21 17.03
C LYS A 211 10.40 40.14 17.84
N GLY A 212 10.30 39.26 18.83
CA GLY A 212 9.13 39.15 19.71
C GLY A 212 7.95 38.37 19.11
N LEU A 213 8.16 37.62 18.02
CA LEU A 213 7.10 36.79 17.44
C LEU A 213 6.68 35.70 18.44
N PRO A 214 5.37 35.41 18.58
CA PRO A 214 4.90 34.37 19.48
C PRO A 214 5.38 32.98 18.99
N ARG A 215 5.71 32.09 19.94
CA ARG A 215 6.31 30.76 19.65
C ARG A 215 5.52 29.95 18.62
N TRP A 216 4.20 29.95 18.67
CA TRP A 216 3.36 29.21 17.72
C TRP A 216 3.54 29.72 16.27
N ARG A 217 3.74 31.04 16.09
CA ARG A 217 3.93 31.65 14.77
C ARG A 217 5.32 31.32 14.23
N VAL A 218 6.34 31.33 15.09
CA VAL A 218 7.69 30.86 14.73
C VAL A 218 7.65 29.41 14.25
N VAL A 219 6.94 28.53 14.98
CA VAL A 219 6.80 27.12 14.60
C VAL A 219 6.05 26.95 13.28
N VAL A 220 4.82 27.46 13.18
CA VAL A 220 3.93 27.17 12.04
C VAL A 220 4.37 27.90 10.77
N GLN A 221 4.79 29.16 10.86
CA GLN A 221 5.10 29.97 9.67
C GLN A 221 6.56 29.91 9.25
N HIS A 222 7.50 29.80 10.20
CA HIS A 222 8.93 29.89 9.89
C HIS A 222 9.64 28.53 9.95
N ALA A 223 9.32 27.67 10.92
CA ALA A 223 10.02 26.40 11.07
C ALA A 223 9.42 25.27 10.20
N LEU A 224 8.09 25.12 10.22
CA LEU A 224 7.40 23.97 9.63
C LEU A 224 7.63 23.83 8.12
N ARG A 225 7.71 24.94 7.40
CA ARG A 225 7.93 24.95 5.94
C ARG A 225 9.26 24.29 5.54
N GLY A 226 10.34 24.57 6.28
CA GLY A 226 11.63 23.94 6.05
C GLY A 226 11.67 22.51 6.57
N ALA A 227 11.06 22.28 7.74
CA ALA A 227 11.09 20.99 8.42
C ALA A 227 10.36 19.88 7.68
N LEU A 228 9.35 20.21 6.86
CA LEU A 228 8.54 19.24 6.12
C LEU A 228 9.08 18.87 4.74
N ILE A 229 10.19 19.47 4.27
CA ILE A 229 10.79 19.12 2.96
C ILE A 229 11.01 17.60 2.83
N PRO A 230 11.60 16.91 3.82
CA PRO A 230 11.80 15.47 3.73
C PRO A 230 10.48 14.68 3.78
N VAL A 231 9.49 15.16 4.54
CA VAL A 231 8.15 14.54 4.62
C VAL A 231 7.48 14.55 3.26
N VAL A 232 7.50 15.70 2.58
CA VAL A 232 6.93 15.86 1.23
C VAL A 232 7.62 14.92 0.23
N ALA A 233 8.95 14.80 0.32
CA ALA A 233 9.71 13.87 -0.53
C ALA A 233 9.32 12.39 -0.30
N PHE A 234 8.91 12.04 0.92
CA PHE A 234 8.50 10.70 1.28
C PHE A 234 7.05 10.37 0.91
N LEU A 235 6.17 11.36 0.65
CA LEU A 235 4.75 11.11 0.36
C LEU A 235 4.53 10.23 -0.88
N GLY A 236 5.32 10.40 -1.94
CA GLY A 236 5.22 9.60 -3.15
C GLY A 236 5.49 8.11 -2.89
N PRO A 237 6.69 7.75 -2.38
CA PRO A 237 7.00 6.39 -1.96
C PRO A 237 6.02 5.84 -0.91
N ALA A 238 5.57 6.67 0.03
CA ALA A 238 4.60 6.25 1.05
C ALA A 238 3.26 5.85 0.43
N PHE A 239 2.74 6.63 -0.51
CA PHE A 239 1.49 6.30 -1.19
C PHE A 239 1.60 5.02 -2.02
N ALA A 240 2.68 4.84 -2.77
CA ALA A 240 2.94 3.60 -3.51
C ALA A 240 3.03 2.39 -2.56
N GLY A 241 3.72 2.54 -1.44
CA GLY A 241 3.82 1.50 -0.41
C GLY A 241 2.48 1.20 0.28
N LEU A 242 1.60 2.19 0.45
CA LEU A 242 0.26 2.02 1.00
C LEU A 242 -0.65 1.22 0.05
N LEU A 243 -0.58 1.47 -1.26
CA LEU A 243 -1.32 0.70 -2.27
C LEU A 243 -0.88 -0.76 -2.33
N SER A 244 0.44 -1.00 -2.27
CA SER A 244 1.00 -2.35 -2.30
C SER A 244 0.77 -3.11 -0.99
N GLY A 245 0.81 -2.43 0.15
CA GLY A 245 0.71 -3.04 1.49
C GLY A 245 -0.72 -3.13 2.05
N SER A 246 -1.75 -2.70 1.32
CA SER A 246 -3.12 -2.64 1.83
C SER A 246 -3.78 -4.01 2.00
N PHE A 247 -3.32 -5.05 1.28
CA PHE A 247 -4.01 -6.34 1.18
C PHE A 247 -4.29 -7.01 2.54
N VAL A 248 -3.39 -6.87 3.52
CA VAL A 248 -3.58 -7.41 4.88
C VAL A 248 -4.77 -6.72 5.54
N VAL A 249 -4.79 -5.38 5.49
CA VAL A 249 -5.83 -4.56 6.10
C VAL A 249 -7.16 -4.79 5.38
N GLU A 250 -7.14 -4.85 4.05
CA GLU A 250 -8.35 -5.14 3.26
C GLU A 250 -8.95 -6.51 3.61
N THR A 251 -8.11 -7.52 3.83
CA THR A 251 -8.55 -8.87 4.21
C THR A 251 -9.12 -8.88 5.64
N VAL A 252 -8.46 -8.22 6.59
CA VAL A 252 -8.88 -8.19 8.01
C VAL A 252 -10.21 -7.46 8.19
N PHE A 253 -10.39 -6.32 7.51
CA PHE A 253 -11.58 -5.48 7.65
C PHE A 253 -12.67 -5.74 6.61
N GLY A 254 -12.45 -6.70 5.71
CA GLY A 254 -13.43 -7.06 4.67
C GLY A 254 -13.58 -6.02 3.56
N VAL A 255 -12.60 -5.14 3.35
CA VAL A 255 -12.62 -4.10 2.31
C VAL A 255 -12.60 -4.75 0.92
N PRO A 256 -13.49 -4.37 -0.01
CA PRO A 256 -13.55 -4.93 -1.35
C PRO A 256 -12.48 -4.32 -2.29
N GLY A 257 -11.22 -4.27 -1.85
CA GLY A 257 -10.10 -3.69 -2.61
C GLY A 257 -9.34 -4.70 -3.48
N LEU A 258 -8.35 -4.17 -4.21
CA LEU A 258 -7.45 -4.90 -5.09
C LEU A 258 -6.60 -5.95 -4.35
N GLY A 259 -6.14 -5.60 -3.16
CA GLY A 259 -5.29 -6.48 -2.35
C GLY A 259 -6.01 -7.76 -1.95
N ARG A 260 -7.33 -7.70 -1.73
CA ARG A 260 -8.15 -8.90 -1.50
C ARG A 260 -8.17 -9.83 -2.72
N PHE A 261 -8.32 -9.29 -3.93
CA PHE A 261 -8.24 -10.10 -5.16
C PHE A 261 -6.87 -10.76 -5.31
N TYR A 262 -5.79 -10.05 -4.99
CA TYR A 262 -4.44 -10.60 -5.02
C TYR A 262 -4.25 -11.80 -4.07
N VAL A 263 -4.65 -11.65 -2.80
CA VAL A 263 -4.55 -12.74 -1.80
C VAL A 263 -5.42 -13.93 -2.22
N GLN A 264 -6.64 -13.68 -2.69
CA GLN A 264 -7.52 -14.75 -3.17
C GLN A 264 -6.96 -15.45 -4.40
N ALA A 265 -6.32 -14.72 -5.32
CA ALA A 265 -5.69 -15.30 -6.50
C ALA A 265 -4.56 -16.26 -6.11
N ALA A 266 -3.77 -15.91 -5.08
CA ALA A 266 -2.74 -16.80 -4.53
C ALA A 266 -3.32 -18.12 -4.00
N PHE A 267 -4.42 -18.06 -3.23
CA PHE A 267 -5.08 -19.27 -2.72
C PHE A 267 -5.80 -20.08 -3.80
N ASN A 268 -6.40 -19.41 -4.79
CA ASN A 268 -7.13 -20.06 -5.88
C ASN A 268 -6.23 -20.45 -7.08
N ARG A 269 -4.93 -20.17 -7.01
CA ARG A 269 -3.96 -20.40 -8.10
C ARG A 269 -4.40 -19.75 -9.43
N ASP A 270 -4.95 -18.55 -9.34
CA ASP A 270 -5.34 -17.76 -10.51
C ASP A 270 -4.10 -17.04 -11.07
N TYR A 271 -3.41 -17.68 -12.02
CA TYR A 271 -2.09 -17.23 -12.49
C TYR A 271 -2.14 -15.87 -13.17
N THR A 272 -3.14 -15.62 -14.00
CA THR A 272 -3.33 -14.35 -14.71
C THR A 272 -3.62 -13.22 -13.74
N MET A 273 -4.43 -13.47 -12.70
CA MET A 273 -4.66 -12.48 -11.65
C MET A 273 -3.37 -12.15 -10.89
N ILE A 274 -2.62 -13.15 -10.44
CA ILE A 274 -1.34 -12.92 -9.72
C ILE A 274 -0.38 -12.11 -10.59
N LEU A 275 -0.23 -12.48 -11.86
CA LEU A 275 0.64 -11.79 -12.81
C LEU A 275 0.17 -10.35 -13.06
N GLY A 276 -1.10 -10.17 -13.40
CA GLY A 276 -1.64 -8.87 -13.75
C GLY A 276 -1.58 -7.88 -12.59
N THR A 277 -1.91 -8.29 -11.37
CA THR A 277 -1.79 -7.43 -10.19
C THR A 277 -0.33 -7.12 -9.84
N THR A 278 0.58 -8.09 -10.01
CA THR A 278 2.01 -7.86 -9.71
C THR A 278 2.62 -6.86 -10.69
N ILE A 279 2.30 -6.98 -11.98
CA ILE A 279 2.73 -6.03 -13.01
C ILE A 279 2.16 -4.66 -12.72
N PHE A 280 0.85 -4.58 -12.47
CA PHE A 280 0.15 -3.33 -12.18
C PHE A 280 0.71 -2.62 -10.93
N LEU A 281 1.07 -3.35 -9.87
CA LEU A 281 1.66 -2.74 -8.68
C LEU A 281 3.15 -2.36 -8.86
N SER A 282 3.80 -2.93 -9.86
CA SER A 282 5.21 -2.63 -10.20
C SER A 282 5.34 -1.47 -11.19
N THR A 283 4.22 -1.02 -11.77
CA THR A 283 4.15 0.12 -12.69
C THR A 283 3.92 1.43 -11.95
#